data_AF-A0A1I4PCN0-F1
#
_entry.id   AF-A0A1I4PCN0-F1
#
_cell.length_a   1.000
_cell.length_b   1.000
_cell.length_c   1.000
_cell.angle_alpha   90.00
_cell.angle_beta   90.00
_cell.angle_gamma   90.00
#
_symmetry.space_group_name_H-M   'P 1'
#
loop_
_entity.id
_entity.type
_entity.pdbx_description
1 polymer ?
#
loop_
_entity_poly.entity_id
_entity_poly.type
_entity_poly.pdbx_seq_one_letter_code
_entity_poly.pdbx_strand_id
1 'polypeptide(L)'
;MFMLFFLLVLFTFIALLIGLIKPKTIIFWGASEKKTRKRILLYCGLALIVFFIAFVATAPELSAEERAAMAIQREVEQTKKDAEKKVKAEEKAKKDAEDKDKKDAVEKTKVEEKAKKEVDEKAKREAAEMTKTEVAAKKEADAKAKVEDEKAKKEAAEKAKAEEVAKKEADAKALAEEKAKLEAEAKAKAEADAKAKVEQLAQEEAERKAKAAEQVRLDEEQFKSSVQKVGYKEMARNPDDYKTKKVVFTGQVVQTLESGNNVELRINVTQNQFGWEDTIYVNFTKKAGESRILEDDVIRLWGTVKGLKTYKSVMGGQITIPEVDAKYISLIK
;
A
#
# COMPACT_ATOMS: atom_id res chain seq x y z
N MET A 1 -30.91 2.07 15.17
CA MET A 1 -30.61 2.08 16.63
C MET A 1 -29.18 2.51 16.91
N PHE A 2 -28.16 1.88 16.31
CA PHE A 2 -26.74 2.27 16.42
C PHE A 2 -26.45 3.76 16.13
N MET A 3 -26.97 4.30 15.01
CA MET A 3 -26.80 5.73 14.66
C MET A 3 -27.43 6.69 15.67
N LEU A 4 -28.51 6.29 16.35
CA LEU A 4 -29.15 7.12 17.38
C LEU A 4 -28.24 7.26 18.60
N PHE A 5 -27.65 6.15 19.07
CA PHE A 5 -26.72 6.15 20.19
C PHE A 5 -25.41 6.89 19.86
N PHE A 6 -24.92 6.77 18.62
CA PHE A 6 -23.79 7.56 18.15
C PHE A 6 -24.05 9.07 18.24
N LEU A 7 -25.22 9.53 17.76
CA LEU A 7 -25.61 10.93 17.83
C LEU A 7 -25.79 11.42 19.28
N LEU A 8 -26.28 10.56 20.19
CA LEU A 8 -26.39 10.88 21.62
C LEU A 8 -25.02 11.03 22.29
N VAL A 9 -24.05 10.17 21.97
CA VAL A 9 -22.66 10.30 22.44
C VAL A 9 -22.02 11.59 21.91
N LEU A 10 -22.21 11.90 20.64
CA LEU A 10 -21.67 13.14 20.04
C LEU A 10 -22.30 14.39 20.68
N PHE A 11 -23.62 14.40 20.87
CA PHE A 11 -24.34 15.50 21.49
C PHE A 11 -23.92 15.73 22.95
N THR A 12 -23.75 14.65 23.71
CA THR A 12 -23.30 14.73 25.11
C THR A 12 -21.84 15.17 25.25
N PHE A 13 -21.00 14.81 24.28
CA PHE A 13 -19.62 15.31 24.20
C PHE A 13 -19.58 16.81 23.87
N ILE A 14 -20.38 17.26 22.90
CA ILE A 14 -20.51 18.70 22.57
C ILE A 14 -21.06 19.48 23.77
N ALA A 15 -22.07 18.93 24.46
CA ALA A 15 -22.58 19.49 25.69
C ALA A 15 -21.48 19.54 26.77
N LEU A 16 -20.65 18.52 26.93
CA LEU A 16 -19.55 18.55 27.88
C LEU A 16 -18.56 19.69 27.57
N LEU A 17 -18.18 19.87 26.31
CA LEU A 17 -17.27 20.95 25.88
C LEU A 17 -17.87 22.33 26.14
N ILE A 18 -19.12 22.57 25.70
CA ILE A 18 -19.80 23.85 25.90
C ILE A 18 -20.03 24.13 27.39
N GLY A 19 -20.37 23.11 28.17
CA GLY A 19 -20.64 23.22 29.60
C GLY A 19 -19.39 23.48 30.44
N LEU A 20 -18.22 23.04 29.96
CA LEU A 20 -16.94 23.37 30.59
C LEU A 20 -16.58 24.85 30.41
N ILE A 21 -16.86 25.41 29.22
CA ILE A 21 -16.58 26.82 28.91
C ILE A 21 -17.62 27.72 29.57
N LYS A 22 -18.91 27.43 29.40
CA LYS A 22 -20.04 28.20 29.94
C LYS A 22 -21.03 27.25 30.64
N PRO A 23 -20.91 27.06 31.98
CA PRO A 23 -21.74 26.10 32.69
C PRO A 23 -23.23 26.52 32.78
N LYS A 24 -23.51 27.82 32.71
CA LYS A 24 -24.88 28.37 32.80
C LYS A 24 -25.75 28.04 31.58
N THR A 25 -25.15 27.73 30.43
CA THR A 25 -25.86 27.48 29.15
C THR A 25 -26.45 26.09 29.03
N ILE A 26 -25.96 25.12 29.81
CA ILE A 26 -26.39 23.71 29.69
C ILE A 26 -27.31 23.29 30.82
N ILE A 27 -27.01 23.71 32.05
CA ILE A 27 -27.91 23.50 33.17
C ILE A 27 -28.99 24.58 33.09
N PHE A 28 -30.04 24.31 32.30
CA PHE A 28 -31.17 25.22 32.17
C PHE A 28 -32.00 25.27 33.46
N TRP A 29 -32.08 24.15 34.19
CA TRP A 29 -32.93 24.01 35.37
C TRP A 29 -32.12 23.88 36.68
N GLY A 30 -32.50 24.65 37.71
CA GLY A 30 -31.87 24.65 39.04
C GLY A 30 -31.18 25.96 39.43
N ALA A 31 -31.02 26.16 40.75
CA ALA A 31 -30.40 27.34 41.34
C ALA A 31 -28.99 27.61 40.78
N SER A 32 -28.62 28.89 40.63
CA SER A 32 -27.35 29.36 40.04
C SER A 32 -26.11 28.77 40.73
N GLU A 33 -26.19 28.45 42.03
CA GLU A 33 -25.11 27.81 42.80
C GLU A 33 -24.77 26.38 42.34
N LYS A 34 -25.73 25.66 41.72
CA LYS A 34 -25.51 24.29 41.24
C LYS A 34 -24.94 24.26 39.80
N LYS A 35 -24.81 25.41 39.14
CA LYS A 35 -24.32 25.55 37.76
C LYS A 35 -22.79 25.67 37.72
N THR A 36 -22.08 24.66 38.25
CA THR A 36 -20.62 24.64 38.31
C THR A 36 -20.02 23.66 37.30
N ARG A 37 -18.82 23.98 36.79
CA ARG A 37 -18.08 23.12 35.85
C ARG A 37 -17.88 21.70 36.40
N LYS A 38 -17.66 21.57 37.71
CA LYS A 38 -17.47 20.29 38.40
C LYS A 38 -18.72 19.40 38.33
N ARG A 39 -19.91 19.97 38.50
CA ARG A 39 -21.17 19.23 38.41
C ARG A 39 -21.50 18.84 36.98
N ILE A 40 -21.21 19.70 36.00
CA ILE A 40 -21.38 19.38 34.58
C ILE A 40 -20.47 18.23 34.18
N LEU A 41 -19.21 18.27 34.58
CA LEU A 41 -18.28 17.17 34.32
C LEU A 41 -18.75 15.86 34.96
N LEU A 42 -19.31 15.91 36.17
CA LEU A 42 -19.86 14.73 36.85
C LEU A 42 -21.10 14.16 36.14
N TYR A 43 -22.10 14.99 35.80
CA TYR A 43 -23.34 14.52 35.17
C TYR A 43 -23.16 14.16 33.69
N CYS A 44 -22.52 15.03 32.90
CA CYS A 44 -22.26 14.76 31.49
C CYS A 44 -21.21 13.65 31.31
N GLY A 45 -20.21 13.56 32.20
CA GLY A 45 -19.24 12.47 32.19
C GLY A 45 -19.87 11.11 32.50
N LEU A 46 -20.75 11.04 33.51
CA LEU A 46 -21.47 9.80 33.82
C LEU A 46 -22.43 9.42 32.69
N ALA A 47 -23.14 10.38 32.12
CA ALA A 47 -24.01 10.14 30.96
C ALA A 47 -23.23 9.65 29.74
N LEU A 48 -22.04 10.20 29.48
CA LEU A 48 -21.15 9.73 28.40
C LEU A 48 -20.75 8.27 28.58
N ILE A 49 -20.41 7.85 29.81
CA ILE A 49 -20.05 6.45 30.11
C ILE A 49 -21.25 5.53 29.85
N VAL A 50 -22.44 5.89 30.33
CA VAL A 50 -23.67 5.10 30.13
C VAL A 50 -24.02 4.96 28.66
N PHE A 51 -23.96 6.07 27.89
CA PHE A 51 -24.24 6.03 26.46
C PHE A 51 -23.16 5.30 25.67
N PHE A 52 -21.89 5.35 26.11
CA PHE A 52 -20.82 4.56 25.49
C PHE A 52 -21.03 3.06 25.68
N ILE A 53 -21.43 2.61 26.88
CA ILE A 53 -21.76 1.21 27.15
C ILE A 53 -22.95 0.76 26.29
N ALA A 54 -24.01 1.57 26.20
CA ALA A 54 -25.17 1.28 25.34
C ALA A 54 -24.81 1.27 23.84
N PHE A 55 -23.89 2.14 23.41
CA PHE A 55 -23.38 2.17 22.04
C PHE A 55 -22.60 0.89 21.69
N VAL A 56 -21.71 0.44 22.58
CA VAL A 56 -20.96 -0.82 22.41
C VAL A 56 -21.92 -2.02 22.40
N ALA A 57 -22.92 -2.05 23.28
CA ALA A 57 -23.91 -3.13 23.32
C ALA A 57 -24.84 -3.20 22.11
N THR A 58 -24.96 -2.10 21.35
CA THR A 58 -25.79 -2.03 20.13
C THR A 58 -24.97 -1.98 18.85
N ALA A 59 -23.64 -2.11 18.97
CA ALA A 59 -22.77 -2.25 17.81
C ALA A 59 -23.10 -3.58 17.12
N PRO A 60 -23.41 -3.55 15.81
CA PRO A 60 -23.57 -4.80 15.08
C PRO A 60 -22.28 -5.60 15.21
N GLU A 61 -22.38 -6.88 15.57
CA GLU A 61 -21.22 -7.77 15.49
C GLU A 61 -20.75 -7.78 14.05
N LEU A 62 -19.52 -7.30 13.83
CA LEU A 62 -18.86 -7.33 12.52
C LEU A 62 -19.00 -8.73 11.93
N SER A 63 -19.60 -8.81 10.76
CA SER A 63 -19.78 -10.08 10.06
C SER A 63 -18.42 -10.72 9.78
N ALA A 64 -18.38 -12.04 9.60
CA ALA A 64 -17.13 -12.73 9.27
C ALA A 64 -16.45 -12.12 8.02
N GLU A 65 -17.25 -11.59 7.10
CA GLU A 65 -16.81 -10.91 5.88
C GLU A 65 -16.20 -9.52 6.15
N GLU A 66 -16.79 -8.73 7.05
CA GLU A 66 -16.24 -7.41 7.45
C GLU A 66 -14.94 -7.56 8.26
N ARG A 67 -14.84 -8.61 9.08
CA ARG A 67 -13.60 -8.94 9.81
C ARG A 67 -12.50 -9.40 8.86
N ALA A 68 -12.84 -10.21 7.85
CA ALA A 68 -11.90 -10.63 6.82
C ALA A 68 -11.41 -9.44 5.98
N ALA A 69 -12.29 -8.52 5.59
CA ALA A 69 -11.93 -7.30 4.87
C ALA A 69 -10.99 -6.39 5.70
N MET A 70 -11.25 -6.24 7.01
CA MET A 70 -10.39 -5.46 7.90
C MET A 70 -9.02 -6.12 8.13
N ALA A 71 -8.96 -7.45 8.21
CA ALA A 71 -7.69 -8.19 8.31
C ALA A 71 -6.84 -8.03 7.04
N ILE A 72 -7.45 -8.14 5.86
CA ILE A 72 -6.79 -7.92 4.57
C ILE A 72 -6.26 -6.49 4.46
N GLN A 73 -7.05 -5.48 4.85
CA GLN A 73 -6.56 -4.08 4.86
C GLN A 73 -5.35 -3.89 5.78
N ARG A 74 -5.36 -4.52 6.95
CA ARG A 74 -4.27 -4.43 7.93
C ARG A 74 -2.99 -5.10 7.41
N GLU A 75 -3.13 -6.23 6.72
CA GLU A 75 -2.03 -6.95 6.08
C GLU A 75 -1.44 -6.18 4.88
N VAL A 76 -2.30 -5.52 4.09
CA VAL A 76 -1.89 -4.60 3.01
C VAL A 76 -1.17 -3.35 3.57
N GLU A 77 -1.61 -2.82 4.71
CA GLU A 77 -0.94 -1.67 5.34
C GLU A 77 0.41 -2.08 5.95
N GLN A 78 0.50 -3.28 6.52
CA GLN A 78 1.72 -3.81 7.09
C GLN A 78 2.75 -4.13 6.02
N THR A 79 2.34 -4.75 4.91
CA THR A 79 3.22 -4.98 3.74
C THR A 79 3.70 -3.68 3.11
N LYS A 80 2.88 -2.63 3.04
CA LYS A 80 3.32 -1.28 2.61
C LYS A 80 4.35 -0.69 3.57
N LYS A 81 4.14 -0.79 4.89
CA LYS A 81 5.09 -0.31 5.91
C LYS A 81 6.41 -1.08 5.87
N ASP A 82 6.36 -2.39 5.62
CA ASP A 82 7.56 -3.22 5.53
C ASP A 82 8.33 -2.97 4.22
N ALA A 83 7.63 -2.74 3.10
CA ALA A 83 8.24 -2.28 1.86
C ALA A 83 8.92 -0.90 2.03
N GLU A 84 8.27 0.05 2.70
CA GLU A 84 8.84 1.38 2.96
C GLU A 84 10.08 1.31 3.86
N LYS A 85 10.07 0.45 4.88
CA LYS A 85 11.25 0.18 5.72
C LYS A 85 12.38 -0.46 4.92
N LYS A 86 12.07 -1.37 4.01
CA LYS A 86 13.07 -2.05 3.17
C LYS A 86 13.73 -1.08 2.20
N VAL A 87 12.97 -0.17 1.59
CA VAL A 87 13.48 0.91 0.74
C VAL A 87 14.38 1.86 1.54
N LYS A 88 13.97 2.28 2.74
CA LYS A 88 14.80 3.13 3.62
C LYS A 88 16.08 2.44 4.10
N ALA A 89 16.05 1.13 4.33
CA ALA A 89 17.24 0.36 4.70
C ALA A 89 18.22 0.24 3.52
N GLU A 90 17.71 0.08 2.30
CA GLU A 90 18.54 -0.01 1.08
C GLU A 90 19.16 1.35 0.71
N GLU A 91 18.42 2.46 0.90
CA GLU A 91 18.97 3.81 0.72
C GLU A 91 20.09 4.12 1.72
N LYS A 92 19.93 3.69 2.98
CA LYS A 92 20.96 3.84 4.01
C LYS A 92 22.20 3.00 3.70
N ALA A 93 22.02 1.76 3.23
CA ALA A 93 23.13 0.90 2.83
C ALA A 93 23.90 1.44 1.60
N LYS A 94 23.22 2.11 0.67
CA LYS A 94 23.87 2.79 -0.47
C LYS A 94 24.68 4.02 -0.05
N LYS A 95 24.18 4.81 0.92
CA LYS A 95 24.95 5.94 1.51
C LYS A 95 26.16 5.47 2.31
N ASP A 96 26.03 4.40 3.09
CA ASP A 96 27.12 3.85 3.90
C ASP A 96 28.22 3.19 3.03
N ALA A 97 27.89 2.70 1.83
CA ALA A 97 28.86 2.19 0.86
C ALA A 97 29.64 3.33 0.16
N GLU A 98 28.96 4.43 -0.20
CA GLU A 98 29.59 5.57 -0.88
C GLU A 98 30.56 6.36 0.02
N ASP A 99 30.31 6.41 1.35
CA ASP A 99 31.23 7.04 2.32
C ASP A 99 32.47 6.17 2.61
N LYS A 100 32.41 4.85 2.39
CA LYS A 100 33.54 3.94 2.59
C LYS A 100 34.56 4.04 1.45
N ASP A 101 34.08 4.14 0.20
CA ASP A 101 34.94 4.30 -0.98
C ASP A 101 35.68 5.65 -1.00
N LYS A 102 35.11 6.71 -0.39
CA LYS A 102 35.80 8.01 -0.24
C LYS A 102 36.87 8.01 0.87
N LYS A 103 36.79 7.10 1.84
CA LYS A 103 37.74 7.01 2.96
C LYS A 103 38.98 6.19 2.61
N ASP A 104 38.82 5.11 1.84
CA ASP A 104 39.92 4.27 1.36
C ASP A 104 40.78 4.94 0.26
N ALA A 105 40.23 5.92 -0.47
CA ALA A 105 40.97 6.72 -1.46
C ALA A 105 41.93 7.77 -0.84
N VAL A 106 41.63 8.26 0.36
CA VAL A 106 42.46 9.24 1.08
C VAL A 106 43.62 8.57 1.84
N GLU A 107 43.47 7.30 2.22
CA GLU A 107 44.53 6.56 2.92
C GLU A 107 45.61 6.02 1.95
N LYS A 108 45.23 5.65 0.72
CA LYS A 108 46.19 5.26 -0.33
C LYS A 108 47.10 6.39 -0.80
N THR A 109 46.62 7.64 -0.80
CA THR A 109 47.42 8.80 -1.23
C THR A 109 48.47 9.25 -0.20
N LYS A 110 48.33 8.86 1.07
CA LYS A 110 49.28 9.24 2.14
C LYS A 110 50.44 8.25 2.33
N VAL A 111 50.28 7.01 1.87
CA VAL A 111 51.32 5.96 1.95
C VAL A 111 52.26 6.01 0.75
N GLU A 112 51.77 6.41 -0.42
CA GLU A 112 52.58 6.50 -1.65
C GLU A 112 53.57 7.69 -1.65
N GLU A 113 53.29 8.77 -0.90
CA GLU A 113 54.19 9.92 -0.77
C GLU A 113 55.39 9.63 0.17
N LYS A 114 55.23 8.76 1.18
CA LYS A 114 56.33 8.36 2.07
C LYS A 114 57.31 7.39 1.42
N ALA A 115 56.85 6.56 0.49
CA ALA A 115 57.71 5.60 -0.22
C ALA A 115 58.63 6.25 -1.28
N LYS A 116 58.31 7.45 -1.76
CA LYS A 116 59.16 8.18 -2.73
C LYS A 116 60.26 9.05 -2.09
N LYS A 117 60.25 9.28 -0.77
CA LYS A 117 61.29 10.08 -0.10
C LYS A 117 62.48 9.27 0.45
N GLU A 118 62.37 7.95 0.62
CA GLU A 118 63.49 7.13 1.12
C GLU A 118 64.35 6.46 0.03
N VAL A 119 63.93 6.48 -1.24
CA VAL A 119 64.67 5.81 -2.33
C VAL A 119 65.66 6.74 -3.04
N ASP A 120 65.51 8.07 -2.94
CA ASP A 120 66.37 9.03 -3.64
C ASP A 120 67.63 9.45 -2.83
N GLU A 121 67.67 9.22 -1.51
CA GLU A 121 68.83 9.62 -0.68
C GLU A 121 69.93 8.54 -0.58
N LYS A 122 69.66 7.30 -1.00
CA LYS A 122 70.63 6.20 -0.92
C LYS A 122 71.43 5.96 -2.22
N ALA A 123 71.14 6.71 -3.29
CA ALA A 123 71.77 6.53 -4.60
C ALA A 123 72.78 7.63 -4.99
N LYS A 124 73.19 8.51 -4.05
CA LYS A 124 74.12 9.64 -4.35
C LYS A 124 75.38 9.72 -3.49
N ARG A 125 75.82 8.64 -2.84
CA ARG A 125 77.12 8.61 -2.14
C ARG A 125 77.90 7.32 -2.34
N GLU A 126 78.04 6.86 -3.59
CA GLU A 126 79.07 5.88 -3.94
C GLU A 126 79.67 6.23 -5.32
N ALA A 127 80.32 7.39 -5.41
CA ALA A 127 81.22 7.75 -6.52
C ALA A 127 82.07 8.98 -6.13
N ALA A 128 83.12 8.75 -5.33
CA ALA A 128 84.33 9.59 -5.18
C ALA A 128 85.22 8.89 -4.13
N GLU A 129 85.93 7.85 -4.53
CA GLU A 129 87.34 7.89 -4.92
C GLU A 129 88.31 7.93 -3.72
N MET A 130 89.20 6.95 -3.72
CA MET A 130 90.20 6.60 -2.72
C MET A 130 91.29 7.68 -2.61
N THR A 131 91.92 7.83 -1.44
CA THR A 131 93.40 7.89 -1.33
C THR A 131 93.90 7.82 0.13
N LYS A 132 94.68 6.76 0.38
CA LYS A 132 95.97 6.68 1.12
C LYS A 132 96.03 7.04 2.62
N THR A 133 96.30 6.01 3.44
CA THR A 133 97.55 5.77 4.24
C THR A 133 97.55 6.43 5.62
N GLU A 134 97.98 5.87 6.75
CA GLU A 134 98.70 4.62 7.06
C GLU A 134 98.92 4.56 8.60
N VAL A 135 98.89 3.34 9.16
CA VAL A 135 99.63 2.80 10.33
C VAL A 135 99.24 3.14 11.80
N ALA A 136 99.05 2.01 12.51
CA ALA A 136 99.53 1.59 13.84
C ALA A 136 98.40 1.25 14.82
N ALA A 137 98.03 -0.03 14.95
CA ALA A 137 98.57 -0.99 15.94
C ALA A 137 98.04 -0.73 17.37
N LYS A 138 97.62 -1.67 18.21
CA LYS A 138 97.56 -3.15 18.23
C LYS A 138 96.80 -3.55 19.53
N LYS A 139 96.35 -4.82 19.59
CA LYS A 139 95.95 -5.64 20.77
C LYS A 139 94.57 -5.37 21.38
N GLU A 140 93.79 -6.34 21.86
CA GLU A 140 93.92 -7.81 22.02
C GLU A 140 92.48 -8.36 22.19
N ALA A 141 92.12 -9.43 21.47
CA ALA A 141 91.75 -10.72 22.05
C ALA A 141 90.80 -10.65 23.27
N ASP A 142 89.50 -10.88 23.06
CA ASP A 142 88.78 -12.07 23.52
C ASP A 142 87.30 -11.99 23.05
N ALA A 143 86.59 -13.12 23.04
CA ALA A 143 85.13 -13.21 22.87
C ALA A 143 84.49 -12.96 21.48
N LYS A 144 84.86 -13.73 20.44
CA LYS A 144 83.93 -14.03 19.31
C LYS A 144 84.01 -15.48 18.85
N ALA A 145 83.86 -16.42 19.78
CA ALA A 145 83.67 -17.85 19.50
C ALA A 145 82.35 -18.38 20.08
N LYS A 146 81.29 -17.55 20.09
CA LYS A 146 79.93 -17.94 20.53
C LYS A 146 78.78 -17.40 19.66
N VAL A 147 79.06 -16.80 18.49
CA VAL A 147 78.02 -16.12 17.68
C VAL A 147 77.69 -16.82 16.36
N GLU A 148 78.46 -17.83 15.91
CA GLU A 148 78.18 -18.50 14.63
C GLU A 148 77.19 -19.69 14.73
N ASP A 149 77.10 -20.37 15.87
CA ASP A 149 76.21 -21.54 16.04
C ASP A 149 74.74 -21.17 16.34
N GLU A 150 74.47 -19.96 16.86
CA GLU A 150 73.10 -19.48 17.12
C GLU A 150 72.46 -18.80 15.89
N LYS A 151 73.29 -18.33 14.94
CA LYS A 151 72.83 -17.64 13.72
C LYS A 151 72.32 -18.63 12.66
N ALA A 152 72.99 -19.77 12.51
CA ALA A 152 72.60 -20.82 11.55
C ALA A 152 71.31 -21.58 11.94
N LYS A 153 71.00 -21.72 13.24
CA LYS A 153 69.75 -22.34 13.73
C LYS A 153 68.53 -21.42 13.67
N LYS A 154 68.71 -20.09 13.75
CA LYS A 154 67.61 -19.11 13.60
C LYS A 154 67.17 -18.94 12.14
N GLU A 155 68.10 -18.87 11.18
CA GLU A 155 67.77 -18.72 9.75
C GLU A 155 67.01 -19.92 9.16
N ALA A 156 67.32 -21.16 9.59
CA ALA A 156 66.63 -22.35 9.11
C ALA A 156 65.21 -22.51 9.69
N ALA A 157 64.97 -22.07 10.93
CA ALA A 157 63.66 -22.11 11.58
C ALA A 157 62.73 -20.97 11.11
N GLU A 158 63.29 -19.84 10.69
CA GLU A 158 62.55 -18.69 10.16
C GLU A 158 62.09 -18.91 8.70
N LYS A 159 62.93 -19.54 7.86
CA LYS A 159 62.53 -19.95 6.50
C LYS A 159 61.42 -21.01 6.48
N ALA A 160 61.47 -22.01 7.37
CA ALA A 160 60.44 -23.05 7.45
C ALA A 160 59.08 -22.53 7.96
N LYS A 161 59.08 -21.53 8.86
CA LYS A 161 57.85 -20.86 9.30
C LYS A 161 57.28 -19.90 8.26
N ALA A 162 58.14 -19.23 7.47
CA ALA A 162 57.70 -18.35 6.39
C ALA A 162 57.01 -19.12 5.23
N GLU A 163 57.47 -20.34 4.91
CA GLU A 163 56.88 -21.18 3.86
C GLU A 163 55.52 -21.80 4.26
N GLU A 164 55.34 -22.18 5.54
CA GLU A 164 54.05 -22.66 6.07
C GLU A 164 52.99 -21.55 6.15
N VAL A 165 53.42 -20.32 6.50
CA VAL A 165 52.54 -19.13 6.53
C VAL A 165 52.14 -18.71 5.11
N ALA A 166 53.06 -18.75 4.13
CA ALA A 166 52.76 -18.45 2.73
C ALA A 166 51.79 -19.48 2.09
N LYS A 167 51.90 -20.76 2.44
CA LYS A 167 50.98 -21.80 1.95
C LYS A 167 49.58 -21.66 2.55
N LYS A 168 49.48 -21.35 3.86
CA LYS A 168 48.20 -21.09 4.55
C LYS A 168 47.51 -19.82 4.07
N GLU A 169 48.24 -18.76 3.72
CA GLU A 169 47.67 -17.56 3.10
C GLU A 169 47.16 -17.83 1.67
N ALA A 170 47.87 -18.65 0.88
CA ALA A 170 47.45 -19.02 -0.47
C ALA A 170 46.17 -19.88 -0.47
N ASP A 171 46.07 -20.89 0.40
CA ASP A 171 44.87 -21.71 0.57
C ASP A 171 43.69 -20.90 1.13
N ALA A 172 43.93 -19.98 2.08
CA ALA A 172 42.88 -19.10 2.61
C ALA A 172 42.34 -18.12 1.54
N LYS A 173 43.20 -17.64 0.64
CA LYS A 173 42.81 -16.74 -0.44
C LYS A 173 42.04 -17.45 -1.55
N ALA A 174 42.43 -18.68 -1.90
CA ALA A 174 41.71 -19.52 -2.87
C ALA A 174 40.31 -19.91 -2.36
N LEU A 175 40.19 -20.26 -1.07
CA LEU A 175 38.92 -20.65 -0.46
C LEU A 175 37.96 -19.45 -0.27
N ALA A 176 38.50 -18.25 -0.08
CA ALA A 176 37.72 -17.01 -0.06
C ALA A 176 37.18 -16.63 -1.45
N GLU A 177 37.95 -16.85 -2.51
CA GLU A 177 37.56 -16.52 -3.89
C GLU A 177 36.49 -17.50 -4.44
N GLU A 178 36.59 -18.79 -4.12
CA GLU A 178 35.58 -19.79 -4.46
C GLU A 178 34.25 -19.53 -3.75
N LYS A 179 34.30 -19.19 -2.46
CA LYS A 179 33.10 -18.85 -1.67
C LYS A 179 32.44 -17.57 -2.17
N ALA A 180 33.22 -16.57 -2.58
CA ALA A 180 32.71 -15.33 -3.18
C ALA A 180 32.04 -15.58 -4.56
N LYS A 181 32.59 -16.47 -5.38
CA LYS A 181 31.96 -16.88 -6.65
C LYS A 181 30.65 -17.63 -6.44
N LEU A 182 30.61 -18.59 -5.51
CA LEU A 182 29.40 -19.35 -5.19
C LEU A 182 28.29 -18.46 -4.61
N GLU A 183 28.63 -17.49 -3.77
CA GLU A 183 27.66 -16.55 -3.19
C GLU A 183 27.14 -15.53 -4.23
N ALA A 184 27.98 -15.10 -5.16
CA ALA A 184 27.59 -14.26 -6.29
C ALA A 184 26.67 -15.01 -7.28
N GLU A 185 26.99 -16.26 -7.61
CA GLU A 185 26.17 -17.10 -8.48
C GLU A 185 24.82 -17.45 -7.83
N ALA A 186 24.80 -17.73 -6.53
CA ALA A 186 23.57 -17.97 -5.77
C ALA A 186 22.67 -16.73 -5.69
N LYS A 187 23.25 -15.52 -5.51
CA LYS A 187 22.49 -14.26 -5.57
C LYS A 187 21.92 -13.98 -6.96
N ALA A 188 22.72 -14.18 -8.01
CA ALA A 188 22.29 -13.97 -9.39
C ALA A 188 21.15 -14.92 -9.78
N LYS A 189 21.22 -16.19 -9.36
CA LYS A 189 20.16 -17.17 -9.60
C LYS A 189 18.88 -16.85 -8.82
N ALA A 190 19.00 -16.47 -7.55
CA ALA A 190 17.86 -16.07 -6.73
C ALA A 190 17.16 -14.80 -7.26
N GLU A 191 17.92 -13.83 -7.78
CA GLU A 191 17.35 -12.61 -8.39
C GLU A 191 16.66 -12.91 -9.73
N ALA A 192 17.22 -13.81 -10.54
CA ALA A 192 16.59 -14.28 -11.78
C ALA A 192 15.29 -15.06 -11.52
N ASP A 193 15.29 -15.99 -10.55
CA ASP A 193 14.10 -16.75 -10.15
C ASP A 193 13.01 -15.83 -9.55
N ALA A 194 13.41 -14.82 -8.77
CA ALA A 194 12.46 -13.82 -8.24
C ALA A 194 11.84 -12.97 -9.36
N LYS A 195 12.64 -12.53 -10.34
CA LYS A 195 12.14 -11.75 -11.48
C LYS A 195 11.22 -12.58 -12.38
N ALA A 196 11.57 -13.83 -12.67
CA ALA A 196 10.73 -14.75 -13.43
C ALA A 196 9.40 -15.02 -12.74
N LYS A 197 9.40 -15.20 -11.41
CA LYS A 197 8.17 -15.42 -10.64
C LYS A 197 7.27 -14.18 -10.61
N VAL A 198 7.83 -12.97 -10.52
CA VAL A 198 7.06 -11.73 -10.62
C VAL A 198 6.44 -11.56 -12.00
N GLU A 199 7.17 -11.89 -13.07
CA GLU A 199 6.67 -11.81 -14.43
C GLU A 199 5.56 -12.82 -14.71
N GLN A 200 5.70 -14.06 -14.21
CA GLN A 200 4.65 -15.08 -14.29
C GLN A 200 3.38 -14.67 -13.53
N LEU A 201 3.51 -14.12 -12.32
CA LEU A 201 2.36 -13.63 -11.55
C LEU A 201 1.66 -12.45 -12.25
N ALA A 202 2.42 -11.56 -12.89
CA ALA A 202 1.86 -10.46 -13.67
C ALA A 202 1.13 -10.95 -14.92
N GLN A 203 1.68 -11.95 -15.63
CA GLN A 203 1.03 -12.57 -16.79
C GLN A 203 -0.25 -13.32 -16.40
N GLU A 204 -0.23 -14.09 -15.32
CA GLU A 204 -1.40 -14.81 -14.80
C GLU A 204 -2.50 -13.85 -14.35
N GLU A 205 -2.14 -12.74 -13.68
CA GLU A 205 -3.12 -11.71 -13.30
C GLU A 205 -3.72 -11.01 -14.53
N ALA A 206 -2.91 -10.71 -15.55
CA ALA A 206 -3.38 -10.12 -16.79
C ALA A 206 -4.33 -11.08 -17.55
N GLU A 207 -3.98 -12.36 -17.65
CA GLU A 207 -4.82 -13.37 -18.31
C GLU A 207 -6.12 -13.60 -17.53
N ARG A 208 -6.08 -13.65 -16.20
CA ARG A 208 -7.28 -13.74 -15.35
C ARG A 208 -8.18 -12.52 -15.50
N LYS A 209 -7.62 -11.31 -15.57
CA LYS A 209 -8.39 -10.09 -15.85
C LYS A 209 -9.01 -10.11 -17.24
N ALA A 210 -8.29 -10.59 -18.25
CA ALA A 210 -8.80 -10.76 -19.61
C ALA A 210 -9.95 -11.78 -19.66
N LYS A 211 -9.79 -12.95 -19.05
CA LYS A 211 -10.86 -13.96 -18.94
C LYS A 211 -12.08 -13.46 -18.17
N ALA A 212 -11.87 -12.73 -17.07
CA ALA A 212 -12.96 -12.12 -16.31
C ALA A 212 -13.71 -11.06 -17.13
N ALA A 213 -12.99 -10.21 -17.88
CA ALA A 213 -13.60 -9.22 -18.75
C ALA A 213 -14.39 -9.86 -19.90
N GLU A 214 -13.85 -10.93 -20.49
CA GLU A 214 -14.54 -11.70 -21.52
C GLU A 214 -15.79 -12.38 -20.99
N GLN A 215 -15.73 -13.00 -19.82
CA GLN A 215 -16.91 -13.59 -19.17
C GLN A 215 -18.00 -12.54 -18.91
N VAL A 216 -17.62 -11.36 -18.39
CA VAL A 216 -18.58 -10.26 -18.16
C VAL A 216 -19.24 -9.82 -19.48
N ARG A 217 -18.49 -9.76 -20.58
CA ARG A 217 -19.04 -9.44 -21.90
C ARG A 217 -20.02 -10.51 -22.38
N LEU A 218 -19.66 -11.79 -22.26
CA LEU A 218 -20.53 -12.91 -22.63
C LEU A 218 -21.82 -12.92 -21.80
N ASP A 219 -21.71 -12.71 -20.49
CA ASP A 219 -22.86 -12.64 -19.58
C ASP A 219 -23.78 -11.44 -19.93
N GLU A 220 -23.21 -10.31 -20.33
CA GLU A 220 -23.95 -9.15 -20.81
C GLU A 220 -24.71 -9.43 -22.11
N GLU A 221 -24.06 -10.05 -23.11
CA GLU A 221 -24.68 -10.41 -24.38
C GLU A 221 -25.78 -11.45 -24.21
N GLN A 222 -25.55 -12.47 -23.38
CA GLN A 222 -26.56 -13.46 -23.02
C GLN A 222 -27.74 -12.82 -22.30
N PHE A 223 -27.49 -11.90 -21.36
CA PHE A 223 -28.55 -11.18 -20.68
C PHE A 223 -29.39 -10.37 -21.68
N LYS A 224 -28.73 -9.56 -22.53
CA LYS A 224 -29.37 -8.74 -23.57
C LYS A 224 -30.14 -9.55 -24.60
N SER A 225 -29.70 -10.77 -24.90
CA SER A 225 -30.41 -11.67 -25.82
C SER A 225 -31.63 -12.35 -25.19
N SER A 226 -31.62 -12.52 -23.86
CA SER A 226 -32.73 -13.13 -23.10
C SER A 226 -33.85 -12.16 -22.71
N VAL A 227 -33.74 -10.86 -23.06
CA VAL A 227 -34.73 -9.85 -22.70
C VAL A 227 -35.94 -9.89 -23.62
N GLN A 228 -37.10 -9.54 -23.08
CA GLN A 228 -38.33 -9.36 -23.84
C GLN A 228 -38.64 -7.88 -24.00
N LYS A 229 -39.13 -7.48 -25.17
CA LYS A 229 -39.68 -6.15 -25.38
C LYS A 229 -41.11 -6.14 -24.84
N VAL A 230 -41.31 -5.54 -23.69
CA VAL A 230 -42.60 -5.46 -23.00
C VAL A 230 -43.09 -4.02 -23.03
N GLY A 231 -44.39 -3.80 -23.24
CA GLY A 231 -44.96 -2.46 -23.18
C GLY A 231 -45.15 -1.97 -21.74
N TYR A 232 -45.02 -0.66 -21.50
CA TYR A 232 -45.30 -0.06 -20.19
C TYR A 232 -46.68 -0.47 -19.64
N LYS A 233 -47.72 -0.38 -20.49
CA LYS A 233 -49.11 -0.65 -20.12
C LYS A 233 -49.34 -2.08 -19.64
N GLU A 234 -48.59 -3.05 -20.14
CA GLU A 234 -48.72 -4.46 -19.74
C GLU A 234 -48.20 -4.65 -18.31
N MET A 235 -47.02 -4.11 -18.01
CA MET A 235 -46.43 -4.20 -16.67
C MET A 235 -47.19 -3.35 -15.64
N ALA A 236 -47.71 -2.19 -16.05
CA ALA A 236 -48.47 -1.31 -15.17
C ALA A 236 -49.84 -1.89 -14.81
N ARG A 237 -50.46 -2.66 -15.71
CA ARG A 237 -51.76 -3.31 -15.45
C ARG A 237 -51.61 -4.63 -14.72
N ASN A 238 -50.62 -5.44 -15.08
CA ASN A 238 -50.42 -6.79 -14.55
C ASN A 238 -49.01 -6.95 -13.95
N PRO A 239 -48.66 -6.23 -12.87
CA PRO A 239 -47.29 -6.20 -12.36
C PRO A 239 -46.76 -7.56 -11.90
N ASP A 240 -47.62 -8.43 -11.38
CA ASP A 240 -47.23 -9.75 -10.88
C ASP A 240 -46.82 -10.72 -12.00
N ASP A 241 -47.46 -10.64 -13.17
CA ASP A 241 -47.14 -11.48 -14.33
C ASP A 241 -45.78 -11.17 -14.93
N TYR A 242 -45.28 -9.95 -14.72
CA TYR A 242 -44.01 -9.49 -15.27
C TYR A 242 -42.89 -9.45 -14.23
N LYS A 243 -43.21 -9.68 -12.96
CA LYS A 243 -42.21 -9.75 -11.89
C LYS A 243 -41.15 -10.79 -12.25
N THR A 244 -39.88 -10.45 -12.04
CA THR A 244 -38.69 -11.24 -12.40
C THR A 244 -38.42 -11.43 -13.90
N LYS A 245 -39.28 -10.96 -14.81
CA LYS A 245 -39.00 -10.99 -16.24
C LYS A 245 -37.92 -9.97 -16.60
N LYS A 246 -37.07 -10.36 -17.54
CA LYS A 246 -36.02 -9.50 -18.09
C LYS A 246 -36.61 -8.67 -19.24
N VAL A 247 -36.38 -7.37 -19.17
CA VAL A 247 -37.01 -6.39 -20.07
C VAL A 247 -35.97 -5.41 -20.62
N VAL A 248 -36.27 -4.86 -21.79
CA VAL A 248 -35.52 -3.76 -22.39
C VAL A 248 -36.42 -2.56 -22.60
N PHE A 249 -35.98 -1.40 -22.12
CA PHE A 249 -36.66 -0.12 -22.33
C PHE A 249 -35.71 0.88 -22.97
N THR A 250 -36.27 1.76 -23.78
CA THR A 250 -35.60 2.98 -24.22
C THR A 250 -36.46 4.14 -23.77
N GLY A 251 -35.85 5.16 -23.18
CA GLY A 251 -36.60 6.24 -22.56
C GLY A 251 -35.73 7.43 -22.19
N GLN A 252 -36.39 8.54 -21.87
CA GLN A 252 -35.74 9.77 -21.42
C GLN A 252 -35.75 9.86 -19.90
N VAL A 253 -34.62 10.22 -19.31
CA VAL A 253 -34.45 10.40 -17.87
C VAL A 253 -35.12 11.71 -17.45
N VAL A 254 -36.08 11.61 -16.52
CA VAL A 254 -36.83 12.74 -15.96
C VAL A 254 -36.21 13.21 -14.65
N GLN A 255 -35.65 12.28 -13.88
CA GLN A 255 -35.10 12.58 -12.57
C GLN A 255 -34.02 11.57 -12.21
N THR A 256 -32.91 12.06 -11.66
CA THR A 256 -31.80 11.23 -11.16
C THR A 256 -31.54 11.50 -9.69
N LEU A 257 -31.59 10.46 -8.85
CA LEU A 257 -31.18 10.50 -7.45
C LEU A 257 -29.98 9.58 -7.25
N GLU A 258 -28.84 10.14 -6.83
CA GLU A 258 -27.62 9.36 -6.56
C GLU A 258 -27.36 9.25 -5.06
N SER A 259 -27.11 8.02 -4.61
CA SER A 259 -26.68 7.68 -3.25
C SER A 259 -25.47 6.75 -3.33
N GLY A 260 -24.27 7.33 -3.39
CA GLY A 260 -23.02 6.60 -3.58
C GLY A 260 -22.96 5.92 -4.96
N ASN A 261 -22.97 4.58 -4.95
CA ASN A 261 -23.00 3.79 -6.19
C ASN A 261 -24.42 3.46 -6.66
N ASN A 262 -25.44 3.68 -5.83
CA ASN A 262 -26.82 3.42 -6.18
C ASN A 262 -27.43 4.67 -6.81
N VAL A 263 -28.07 4.49 -7.94
CA VAL A 263 -28.71 5.54 -8.74
C VAL A 263 -30.17 5.13 -8.92
N GLU A 264 -31.07 6.00 -8.51
CA GLU A 264 -32.50 5.84 -8.68
C GLU A 264 -32.94 6.82 -9.77
N LEU A 265 -33.52 6.29 -10.83
CA LEU A 265 -33.90 7.03 -12.02
C LEU A 265 -35.42 6.98 -12.21
N ARG A 266 -36.00 8.10 -12.61
CA ARG A 266 -37.35 8.14 -13.19
C ARG A 266 -37.22 8.31 -14.68
N ILE A 267 -37.77 7.39 -15.46
CA ILE A 267 -37.55 7.34 -16.91
C ILE A 267 -38.90 7.24 -17.62
N ASN A 268 -39.14 8.10 -18.60
CA ASN A 268 -40.31 8.03 -19.47
C ASN A 268 -39.99 7.12 -20.67
N VAL A 269 -40.77 6.05 -20.86
CA VAL A 269 -40.43 4.96 -21.79
C VAL A 269 -41.33 4.87 -23.03
N THR A 270 -42.38 5.69 -23.11
CA THR A 270 -43.28 5.73 -24.26
C THR A 270 -42.99 6.98 -25.09
N GLN A 271 -42.57 6.81 -26.35
CA GLN A 271 -42.28 7.92 -27.26
C GLN A 271 -43.55 8.32 -28.04
N ASN A 272 -43.97 9.58 -27.90
CA ASN A 272 -45.08 10.19 -28.62
C ASN A 272 -44.58 11.32 -29.54
N GLN A 273 -45.50 11.93 -30.31
CA GLN A 273 -45.18 13.04 -31.22
C GLN A 273 -44.70 14.33 -30.51
N PHE A 274 -45.02 14.49 -29.21
CA PHE A 274 -44.68 15.68 -28.41
C PHE A 274 -43.57 15.45 -27.38
N GLY A 275 -43.07 14.22 -27.23
CA GLY A 275 -42.05 13.89 -26.23
C GLY A 275 -42.19 12.48 -25.66
N TRP A 276 -41.54 12.26 -24.51
CA TRP A 276 -41.55 10.98 -23.79
C TRP A 276 -42.56 11.01 -22.64
N GLU A 277 -43.35 9.95 -22.52
CA GLU A 277 -44.38 9.75 -21.49
C GLU A 277 -44.21 8.40 -20.79
N ASP A 278 -45.10 8.10 -19.84
CA ASP A 278 -45.15 6.87 -19.03
C ASP A 278 -43.87 6.63 -18.20
N THR A 279 -43.89 7.08 -16.94
CA THR A 279 -42.74 6.98 -16.05
C THR A 279 -42.61 5.61 -15.40
N ILE A 280 -41.42 5.02 -15.47
CA ILE A 280 -41.01 3.88 -14.65
C ILE A 280 -39.97 4.31 -13.61
N TYR A 281 -39.92 3.57 -12.51
CA TYR A 281 -38.87 3.69 -11.50
C TYR A 281 -37.75 2.71 -11.83
N VAL A 282 -36.52 3.17 -11.89
CA VAL A 282 -35.37 2.32 -12.19
C VAL A 282 -34.31 2.43 -11.12
N ASN A 283 -33.95 1.31 -10.50
CA ASN A 283 -32.77 1.24 -9.64
C ASN A 283 -31.59 0.74 -10.47
N PHE A 284 -30.45 1.41 -10.35
CA PHE A 284 -29.23 1.07 -11.05
C PHE A 284 -28.05 1.18 -10.09
N THR A 285 -27.12 0.23 -10.15
CA THR A 285 -25.87 0.31 -9.39
C THR A 285 -24.72 0.58 -10.35
N LYS A 286 -24.18 1.79 -10.27
CA LYS A 286 -23.08 2.27 -11.11
C LYS A 286 -21.80 1.49 -10.84
N LYS A 287 -21.16 0.98 -11.89
CA LYS A 287 -19.84 0.33 -11.82
C LYS A 287 -18.72 1.37 -11.92
N ALA A 288 -17.54 1.00 -11.44
CA ALA A 288 -16.35 1.84 -11.55
C ALA A 288 -16.03 2.15 -13.03
N GLY A 289 -15.95 3.44 -13.37
CA GLY A 289 -15.68 3.90 -14.74
C GLY A 289 -16.91 4.19 -15.59
N GLU A 290 -18.13 3.93 -15.10
CA GLU A 290 -19.35 4.32 -15.83
C GLU A 290 -19.63 5.82 -15.72
N SER A 291 -20.11 6.40 -16.82
CA SER A 291 -20.49 7.81 -16.88
C SER A 291 -21.72 8.10 -16.00
N ARG A 292 -21.80 9.35 -15.51
CA ARG A 292 -22.97 9.83 -14.79
C ARG A 292 -24.16 9.94 -15.75
N ILE A 293 -25.34 9.50 -15.31
CA ILE A 293 -26.59 9.64 -16.05
C ILE A 293 -27.25 10.93 -15.58
N LEU A 294 -27.57 11.83 -16.52
CA LEU A 294 -28.16 13.13 -16.23
C LEU A 294 -29.64 13.15 -16.57
N GLU A 295 -30.32 14.19 -16.09
CA GLU A 295 -31.67 14.51 -16.54
C GLU A 295 -31.64 14.88 -18.03
N ASP A 296 -32.74 14.62 -18.73
CA ASP A 296 -32.93 14.75 -20.18
C ASP A 296 -32.13 13.76 -21.06
N ASP A 297 -31.23 12.94 -20.50
CA ASP A 297 -30.53 11.90 -21.25
C ASP A 297 -31.52 10.85 -21.79
N VAL A 298 -31.34 10.48 -23.06
CA VAL A 298 -32.04 9.33 -23.64
C VAL A 298 -31.20 8.08 -23.45
N ILE A 299 -31.75 7.08 -22.79
CA ILE A 299 -31.02 5.84 -22.45
C ILE A 299 -31.76 4.60 -22.89
N ARG A 300 -31.00 3.55 -23.18
CA ARG A 300 -31.49 2.18 -23.27
C ARG A 300 -31.05 1.41 -22.03
N LEU A 301 -32.00 0.76 -21.39
CA LEU A 301 -31.76 -0.02 -20.18
C LEU A 301 -32.22 -1.47 -20.36
N TRP A 302 -31.47 -2.39 -19.77
CA TRP A 302 -31.81 -3.80 -19.66
C TRP A 302 -31.86 -4.17 -18.19
N GLY A 303 -32.99 -4.70 -17.74
CA GLY A 303 -33.23 -4.93 -16.33
C GLY A 303 -34.27 -6.00 -16.06
N THR A 304 -34.54 -6.17 -14.77
CA THR A 304 -35.53 -7.13 -14.27
C THR A 304 -36.65 -6.38 -13.57
N VAL A 305 -37.89 -6.67 -13.94
CA VAL A 305 -39.06 -6.04 -13.31
C VAL A 305 -39.22 -6.52 -11.88
N LYS A 306 -39.40 -5.60 -10.93
CA LYS A 306 -39.63 -5.89 -9.51
C LYS A 306 -41.09 -5.87 -9.09
N GLY A 307 -41.94 -5.19 -9.87
CA GLY A 307 -43.36 -5.01 -9.60
C GLY A 307 -43.72 -3.54 -9.62
N LEU A 308 -44.46 -3.06 -8.63
CA LEU A 308 -44.82 -1.65 -8.45
C LEU A 308 -44.09 -1.06 -7.25
N LYS A 309 -43.69 0.21 -7.37
CA LYS A 309 -43.16 1.02 -6.29
C LYS A 309 -44.09 2.19 -6.02
N THR A 310 -44.48 2.35 -4.76
CA THR A 310 -45.25 3.49 -4.27
C THR A 310 -44.34 4.43 -3.50
N TYR A 311 -44.33 5.70 -3.87
CA TYR A 311 -43.57 6.73 -3.15
C TYR A 311 -44.37 8.03 -3.02
N LYS A 312 -43.98 8.86 -2.05
CA LYS A 312 -44.61 10.16 -1.83
C LYS A 312 -43.96 11.21 -2.74
N SER A 313 -44.76 11.87 -3.56
CA SER A 313 -44.33 12.97 -4.42
C SER A 313 -44.01 14.23 -3.61
N VAL A 314 -43.31 15.18 -4.23
CA VAL A 314 -42.98 16.47 -3.63
C VAL A 314 -44.24 17.27 -3.26
N MET A 315 -45.34 17.08 -4.00
CA MET A 315 -46.64 17.69 -3.72
C MET A 315 -47.47 16.92 -2.67
N GLY A 316 -46.90 15.87 -2.06
CA GLY A 316 -47.51 15.14 -0.95
C GLY A 316 -48.43 13.98 -1.35
N GLY A 317 -48.74 13.81 -2.64
CA GLY A 317 -49.52 12.67 -3.15
C GLY A 317 -48.71 11.37 -3.21
N GLN A 318 -49.36 10.22 -3.13
CA GLN A 318 -48.72 8.93 -3.39
C GLN A 318 -48.77 8.61 -4.88
N ILE A 319 -47.63 8.21 -5.44
CA ILE A 319 -47.50 7.79 -6.84
C ILE A 319 -47.06 6.32 -6.83
N THR A 320 -47.79 5.49 -7.58
CA THR A 320 -47.47 4.07 -7.77
C THR A 320 -47.14 3.83 -9.23
N ILE A 321 -45.91 3.39 -9.52
CA ILE A 321 -45.42 3.12 -10.89
C ILE A 321 -44.61 1.81 -10.94
N PRO A 322 -44.46 1.19 -12.12
CA PRO A 322 -43.61 0.01 -12.29
C PRO A 322 -42.15 0.26 -11.88
N GLU A 323 -41.54 -0.73 -11.23
CA GLU A 323 -40.15 -0.71 -10.79
C GLU A 323 -39.32 -1.75 -11.55
N VAL A 324 -38.15 -1.32 -12.01
CA VAL A 324 -37.18 -2.16 -12.74
C VAL A 324 -35.81 -2.01 -12.12
N ASP A 325 -35.17 -3.13 -11.81
CA ASP A 325 -33.74 -3.14 -11.46
C ASP A 325 -32.93 -3.25 -12.75
N ALA A 326 -32.31 -2.15 -13.17
CA ALA A 326 -31.45 -2.13 -14.33
C ALA A 326 -30.11 -2.81 -14.02
N LYS A 327 -29.72 -3.74 -14.90
CA LYS A 327 -28.41 -4.41 -14.85
C LYS A 327 -27.40 -3.72 -15.76
N TYR A 328 -27.88 -3.22 -16.90
CA TYR A 328 -27.07 -2.53 -17.91
C TYR A 328 -27.82 -1.29 -18.40
N ILE A 329 -27.09 -0.19 -18.58
CA ILE A 329 -27.61 1.05 -19.16
C ILE A 329 -26.63 1.54 -20.23
N SER A 330 -27.17 2.04 -21.33
CA SER A 330 -26.42 2.62 -22.43
C SER A 330 -27.03 3.96 -22.81
N LEU A 331 -26.20 5.01 -22.85
CA LEU A 331 -26.59 6.34 -23.32
C LEU A 331 -26.81 6.30 -24.84
N ILE A 332 -27.96 6.80 -25.30
CA ILE A 332 -28.24 7.04 -26.71
C ILE A 332 -27.95 8.53 -26.96
N LYS A 333 -26.96 8.80 -27.79
CA LYS A 333 -26.62 10.16 -28.21
C LYS A 333 -27.48 10.63 -29.39
#